data_AF-A0A7Z0NN57-F1
#
_entry.id   AF-A0A7Z0NN57-F1
#
_cell.length_a   1.000
_cell.length_b   1.000
_cell.length_c   1.000
_cell.angle_alpha   90.00
_cell.angle_beta   90.00
_cell.angle_gamma   90.00
#
_symmetry.space_group_name_H-M   'P 1'
#
loop_
_entity.id
_entity.type
_entity.pdbx_description
1 polymer ?
#
loop_
_entity_poly.entity_id
_entity_poly.type
_entity_poly.pdbx_seq_one_letter_code
_entity_poly.pdbx_strand_id
1 'polypeptide(L)'
;MSLPDVAAALRDLHVSVYRQQEMAKAVIHDAEKVRAEFRALTVGAANPLVNRALGNYARGIVKLRAGAWLLAQAGGSLTEYARVIGVHLPQQPADGERKAGQSPDERGDKPDRRRNQRPSSFDQPRPAGKPPC
;
A
#
# COMPACT_ATOMS: atom_id res chain seq x y z
N MET A 1 35.79 -14.39 14.84
CA MET A 1 34.39 -14.81 14.68
C MET A 1 34.37 -15.92 13.64
N SER A 2 33.81 -17.09 13.97
CA SER A 2 33.77 -18.24 13.06
C SER A 2 32.50 -18.23 12.20
N LEU A 3 32.48 -18.98 11.09
CA LEU A 3 31.30 -19.12 10.24
C LEU A 3 30.07 -19.66 11.02
N PRO A 4 30.19 -20.65 11.92
CA PRO A 4 29.10 -21.04 12.81
C PRO A 4 28.55 -19.90 13.68
N ASP A 5 29.41 -19.04 14.21
CA ASP A 5 28.99 -17.88 15.03
C ASP A 5 28.15 -16.89 14.21
N VAL A 6 28.60 -16.63 12.97
CA VAL A 6 27.87 -15.77 12.02
C VAL A 6 26.52 -16.39 11.66
N ALA A 7 26.48 -17.70 11.40
CA ALA A 7 25.26 -18.41 11.06
C ALA A 7 24.25 -18.39 12.22
N ALA A 8 24.70 -18.54 13.46
CA ALA A 8 23.85 -18.41 14.64
C ALA A 8 23.29 -16.99 14.77
N ALA A 9 24.14 -15.97 14.66
CA ALA A 9 23.73 -14.56 14.73
C ALA A 9 22.70 -14.19 13.65
N LEU A 10 22.86 -14.69 12.42
CA LEU A 10 21.90 -14.45 11.34
C LEU A 10 20.54 -15.10 11.60
N ARG A 11 20.52 -16.31 12.19
CA ARG A 11 19.26 -16.96 12.57
C ARG A 11 18.54 -16.19 13.68
N ASP A 12 19.28 -15.73 14.68
CA ASP A 12 18.71 -14.94 15.78
C ASP A 12 18.16 -13.60 15.29
N LEU A 13 18.89 -12.91 14.41
CA LEU A 13 18.41 -11.70 13.75
C LEU A 13 17.15 -11.97 12.92
N HIS A 14 17.10 -13.08 12.19
CA HIS A 14 15.95 -13.45 11.38
C HIS A 14 14.70 -13.70 12.23
N VAL A 15 14.84 -14.42 13.33
CA VAL A 15 13.76 -14.65 14.31
C VAL A 15 13.29 -13.34 14.94
N SER A 16 14.22 -12.44 15.27
CA SER A 16 13.91 -11.13 15.84
C SER A 16 13.11 -10.26 14.87
N VAL A 17 13.55 -10.14 13.61
CA VAL A 17 12.84 -9.38 12.57
C VAL A 17 11.45 -9.97 12.31
N TYR A 18 11.33 -11.29 12.25
CA TYR A 18 10.04 -11.95 12.11
C TYR A 18 9.08 -11.60 13.25
N ARG A 19 9.56 -11.71 14.50
CA ARG A 19 8.76 -11.39 15.68
C ARG A 19 8.29 -9.93 15.65
N GLN A 20 9.14 -9.01 15.22
CA GLN A 20 8.77 -7.60 15.07
C GLN A 20 7.72 -7.39 13.96
N GLN A 21 7.80 -8.14 12.86
CA GLN A 21 6.81 -8.10 11.80
C GLN A 21 5.44 -8.59 12.28
N GLU A 22 5.39 -9.71 13.02
CA GLU A 22 4.15 -10.24 13.60
C GLU A 22 3.55 -9.28 14.63
N MET A 23 4.38 -8.69 15.49
CA MET A 23 3.94 -7.64 16.41
C MET A 23 3.38 -6.44 15.67
N ALA A 24 4.02 -6.00 14.58
CA ALA A 24 3.52 -4.88 13.79
C ALA A 24 2.16 -5.19 13.15
N LYS A 25 1.94 -6.42 12.64
CA LYS A 25 0.63 -6.85 12.11
C LYS A 25 -0.45 -6.81 13.19
N ALA A 26 -0.17 -7.33 14.38
CA ALA A 26 -1.11 -7.31 15.51
C ALA A 26 -1.47 -5.87 15.92
N VAL A 27 -0.46 -5.00 16.07
CA VAL A 27 -0.67 -3.59 16.41
C VAL A 27 -1.49 -2.84 15.36
N ILE A 28 -1.25 -3.12 14.07
CA ILE A 28 -2.05 -2.53 12.97
C ILE A 28 -3.51 -2.97 13.07
N HIS A 29 -3.76 -4.27 13.27
CA HIS A 29 -5.11 -4.81 13.42
C HIS A 29 -5.83 -4.19 14.62
N ASP A 30 -5.16 -4.09 15.76
CA ASP A 30 -5.75 -3.50 16.96
C ASP A 30 -6.03 -2.00 16.78
N ALA A 31 -5.13 -1.26 16.12
CA ALA A 31 -5.36 0.14 15.80
C ALA A 31 -6.54 0.34 14.84
N GLU A 32 -6.73 -0.55 13.87
CA GLU A 32 -7.90 -0.55 12.98
C GLU A 32 -9.20 -0.80 13.74
N LYS A 33 -9.20 -1.79 14.64
CA LYS A 33 -10.33 -2.11 15.51
C LYS A 33 -10.72 -0.92 16.39
N VAL A 34 -9.74 -0.34 17.11
CA VAL A 34 -9.97 0.84 17.97
C VAL A 34 -10.52 2.01 17.16
N ARG A 35 -9.97 2.26 15.96
CA ARG A 35 -10.48 3.32 15.08
C ARG A 35 -11.93 3.06 14.65
N ALA A 36 -12.27 1.81 14.33
CA ALA A 36 -13.63 1.42 13.93
C ALA A 36 -14.63 1.59 15.09
N GLU A 37 -14.26 1.15 16.29
CA GLU A 37 -15.06 1.31 17.51
C GLU A 37 -15.25 2.79 17.85
N PHE A 38 -14.18 3.59 17.81
CA PHE A 38 -14.28 5.03 18.06
C PHE A 38 -15.17 5.73 17.03
N ARG A 39 -15.09 5.32 15.76
CA ARG A 39 -15.99 5.83 14.71
C ARG A 39 -17.43 5.46 14.99
N ALA A 40 -17.70 4.22 15.41
CA ALA A 40 -19.05 3.75 15.74
C ALA A 40 -19.67 4.52 16.92
N LEU A 41 -18.88 4.78 17.97
CA LEU A 41 -19.30 5.55 19.15
C LEU A 41 -19.58 7.03 18.84
N THR A 42 -19.01 7.55 17.75
CA THR A 42 -19.10 8.98 17.39
C THR A 42 -19.90 9.23 16.12
N VAL A 43 -20.65 8.23 15.63
CA VAL A 43 -21.54 8.39 14.48
C VAL A 43 -22.52 9.54 14.72
N GLY A 44 -22.63 10.44 13.74
CA GLY A 44 -23.52 11.60 13.82
C GLY A 44 -22.99 12.75 14.68
N ALA A 45 -21.87 12.59 15.39
CA ALA A 45 -21.25 13.68 16.11
C ALA A 45 -20.52 14.62 15.12
N ALA A 46 -21.11 15.79 14.85
CA ALA A 46 -20.47 16.86 14.09
C ALA A 46 -19.39 17.60 14.92
N ASN A 47 -18.50 16.84 15.57
CA ASN A 47 -17.46 17.39 16.44
C ASN A 47 -16.09 17.41 15.73
N PRO A 48 -15.46 18.58 15.53
CA PRO A 48 -14.18 18.67 14.84
C PRO A 48 -13.03 17.93 15.55
N LEU A 49 -13.09 17.79 16.88
CA LEU A 49 -12.08 17.04 17.66
C LEU A 49 -12.15 15.54 17.37
N VAL A 50 -13.37 15.00 17.20
CA VAL A 50 -13.59 13.61 16.80
C VAL A 50 -12.97 13.35 15.42
N ASN A 51 -13.27 14.21 14.45
CA ASN A 51 -12.72 14.11 13.10
C ASN A 51 -11.19 14.19 13.09
N ARG A 52 -10.62 15.10 13.90
CA ARG A 52 -9.16 15.22 14.06
C ARG A 52 -8.55 13.94 14.65
N ALA A 53 -9.18 13.36 15.68
CA ALA A 53 -8.73 12.12 16.30
C ALA A 53 -8.80 10.93 15.32
N LEU A 54 -9.92 10.74 14.61
CA LEU A 54 -10.06 9.70 13.59
C LEU A 54 -9.04 9.86 12.45
N GLY A 55 -8.75 11.10 12.05
CA GLY A 55 -7.70 11.42 11.08
C GLY A 55 -6.29 11.11 11.59
N ASN A 56 -6.00 11.39 12.87
CA ASN A 56 -4.74 11.00 13.51
C ASN A 56 -4.57 9.48 13.54
N TYR A 57 -5.61 8.72 13.91
CA TYR A 57 -5.60 7.26 13.88
C TYR A 57 -5.32 6.73 12.47
N ALA A 58 -6.00 7.27 11.46
CA ALA A 58 -5.78 6.86 10.06
C ALA A 58 -4.33 7.08 9.61
N ARG A 59 -3.75 8.25 9.92
CA ARG A 59 -2.34 8.54 9.62
C ARG A 59 -1.37 7.62 10.39
N GLY A 60 -1.67 7.35 11.67
CA GLY A 60 -0.89 6.43 12.49
C GLY A 60 -0.83 5.02 11.89
N ILE A 61 -1.98 4.48 11.49
CA ILE A 61 -2.08 3.15 10.84
C ILE A 61 -1.27 3.10 9.54
N VAL A 62 -1.32 4.15 8.71
CA VAL A 62 -0.49 4.22 7.49
C VAL A 62 1.00 4.17 7.81
N LYS A 63 1.46 4.91 8.83
CA LYS A 63 2.87 4.88 9.26
C LYS A 63 3.28 3.51 9.81
N LEU A 64 2.41 2.86 10.59
CA LEU A 64 2.65 1.50 11.09
C LEU A 64 2.80 0.49 9.95
N ARG A 65 1.94 0.56 8.94
CA ARG A 65 2.03 -0.29 7.73
C ARG A 65 3.33 -0.05 6.96
N ALA A 66 3.75 1.21 6.82
CA ALA A 66 5.04 1.54 6.21
C ALA A 66 6.21 0.95 7.01
N GLY A 67 6.17 1.04 8.35
CA GLY A 67 7.16 0.41 9.23
C GLY A 67 7.19 -1.12 9.09
N ALA A 68 6.02 -1.76 9.04
CA ALA A 68 5.92 -3.21 8.82
C ALA A 68 6.51 -3.64 7.47
N TRP A 69 6.31 -2.83 6.42
CA TRP A 69 6.88 -3.07 5.10
C TRP A 69 8.42 -2.92 5.09
N LEU A 70 8.97 -1.97 5.85
CA LEU A 70 10.42 -1.84 6.02
C LEU A 70 11.02 -3.04 6.77
N LEU A 71 10.34 -3.56 7.79
CA LEU A 71 10.75 -4.78 8.49
C LEU A 71 10.77 -6.00 7.55
N ALA A 72 9.74 -6.15 6.70
CA ALA A 72 9.70 -7.22 5.71
C ALA A 72 10.87 -7.15 4.72
N GLN A 73 11.25 -5.94 4.26
CA GLN A 73 12.43 -5.76 3.42
C GLN A 73 13.74 -6.09 4.14
N ALA A 74 13.88 -5.65 5.40
CA ALA A 74 15.06 -6.00 6.19
C ALA A 74 15.20 -7.52 6.35
N GLY A 75 14.10 -8.23 6.57
CA GLY A 75 14.06 -9.69 6.61
C GLY A 75 14.43 -10.34 5.27
N GLY A 76 13.97 -9.76 4.16
CA GLY A 76 14.34 -10.16 2.80
C GLY A 76 15.84 -10.02 2.54
N SER A 77 16.40 -8.85 2.84
CA SER A 77 17.85 -8.57 2.70
C SER A 77 18.70 -9.51 3.57
N LEU A 78 18.25 -9.81 4.79
CA LEU A 78 18.94 -10.76 5.68
C LEU A 78 18.95 -12.18 5.10
N THR A 79 17.82 -12.60 4.52
CA THR A 79 17.68 -13.91 3.86
C THR A 79 18.59 -14.03 2.65
N GLU A 80 18.66 -12.99 1.83
CA GLU A 80 19.54 -12.94 0.67
C GLU A 80 21.01 -13.00 1.09
N TYR A 81 21.41 -12.22 2.08
CA TYR A 81 22.77 -12.26 2.61
C TYR A 81 23.15 -13.65 3.15
N ALA A 82 22.27 -14.26 3.96
CA ALA A 82 22.50 -15.60 4.50
C ALA A 82 22.67 -16.63 3.40
N ARG A 83 21.87 -16.55 2.33
CA ARG A 83 21.98 -17.41 1.15
C ARG A 83 23.36 -17.27 0.48
N VAL A 84 23.86 -16.05 0.29
CA VAL A 84 25.16 -15.79 -0.35
C VAL A 84 26.31 -16.45 0.41
N ILE A 85 26.24 -16.50 1.75
CA ILE A 85 27.29 -17.09 2.60
C ILE A 85 27.03 -18.57 2.95
N GLY A 86 26.06 -19.22 2.30
CA GLY A 86 25.75 -20.64 2.49
C GLY A 86 24.99 -20.97 3.79
N VAL A 87 24.38 -19.98 4.44
CA VAL A 87 23.57 -20.18 5.66
C VAL A 87 22.09 -20.31 5.29
N HIS A 88 21.50 -21.44 5.64
CA HIS A 88 20.05 -21.64 5.51
C HIS A 88 19.32 -21.05 6.72
N LEU A 89 18.46 -20.07 6.46
CA LEU A 89 17.54 -19.52 7.45
C LEU A 89 16.20 -20.27 7.39
N PRO A 90 15.45 -20.32 8.51
CA PRO A 90 14.11 -20.88 8.51
C PRO A 90 13.23 -20.17 7.48
N GLN A 91 12.45 -20.92 6.71
CA GLN A 91 11.44 -20.32 5.86
C GLN A 91 10.34 -19.71 6.72
N GLN A 92 10.07 -18.42 6.54
CA GLN A 92 8.87 -17.81 7.09
C GLN A 92 7.66 -18.34 6.32
N PRO A 93 6.52 -18.59 7.00
CA PRO A 93 5.26 -18.77 6.30
C PRO A 93 5.02 -17.52 5.45
N ALA A 94 4.91 -17.73 4.13
CA ALA A 94 4.53 -16.67 3.21
C ALA A 94 3.08 -16.30 3.50
N ASP A 95 2.88 -15.33 4.39
CA ASP A 95 1.61 -14.65 4.51
C ASP A 95 1.38 -13.91 3.20
N GLY A 96 0.67 -14.60 2.30
CA GLY A 96 0.15 -14.20 1.02
C GLY A 96 0.89 -13.03 0.37
N GLU A 97 1.56 -13.31 -0.75
CA GLU A 97 1.62 -12.35 -1.84
C GLU A 97 0.21 -11.79 -2.06
N ARG A 98 -0.14 -10.70 -1.37
CA ARG A 98 -1.14 -9.79 -1.86
C ARG A 98 -0.46 -9.20 -3.07
N LYS A 99 -0.72 -9.82 -4.23
CA LYS A 99 -0.92 -9.08 -5.47
C LYS A 99 -1.55 -7.78 -5.05
N ALA A 100 -0.90 -6.66 -5.37
CA ALA A 100 -1.48 -5.34 -5.23
C ALA A 100 -2.86 -5.40 -5.90
N GLY A 101 -3.89 -5.62 -5.09
CA GLY A 101 -5.26 -5.58 -5.53
C GLY A 101 -5.46 -4.15 -5.98
N GLN A 102 -5.77 -4.00 -7.27
CA GLN A 102 -6.15 -2.74 -7.86
C GLN A 102 -7.06 -1.98 -6.90
N SER A 103 -6.66 -0.75 -6.59
CA SER A 103 -7.54 0.24 -5.97
C SER A 103 -8.91 0.19 -6.66
N PRO A 104 -10.04 0.19 -5.94
CA PRO A 104 -11.36 0.20 -6.57
C PRO A 104 -11.74 1.54 -7.23
N ASP A 105 -10.78 2.45 -7.45
CA ASP A 105 -11.02 3.78 -8.03
C ASP A 105 -10.89 3.86 -9.57
N GLU A 106 -10.58 2.76 -10.27
CA GLU A 106 -10.53 2.77 -11.74
C GLU A 106 -11.75 2.11 -12.41
N ARG A 107 -12.95 2.42 -11.90
CA ARG A 107 -14.20 2.02 -12.56
C ARG A 107 -15.05 3.22 -12.93
N GLY A 108 -14.72 3.83 -14.07
CA GLY A 108 -15.74 4.43 -14.92
C GLY A 108 -15.49 5.84 -15.43
N ASP A 109 -14.35 6.11 -16.05
CA ASP A 109 -14.31 7.14 -17.09
C ASP A 109 -14.05 6.46 -18.45
N LYS A 110 -15.13 6.21 -19.19
CA LYS A 110 -15.08 5.80 -20.59
C LYS A 110 -15.81 6.86 -21.40
N PRO A 111 -15.14 7.57 -22.32
CA PRO A 111 -15.85 8.32 -23.34
C PRO A 111 -16.41 7.33 -24.38
N ASP A 112 -17.74 7.37 -24.55
CA ASP A 112 -18.48 6.65 -25.57
C ASP A 112 -18.00 7.02 -26.97
N ARG A 113 -17.09 6.22 -27.54
CA ARG A 113 -16.80 6.22 -28.98
C ARG A 113 -17.89 5.44 -29.72
N ARG A 114 -19.05 6.06 -29.98
CA ARG A 114 -19.98 5.57 -31.01
C ARG A 114 -19.60 6.11 -32.38
N ARG A 115 -18.77 5.31 -33.02
CA ARG A 115 -18.46 5.27 -34.46
C ARG A 115 -19.73 4.91 -35.24
N ASN A 116 -20.44 5.89 -35.80
CA ASN A 116 -21.38 5.66 -36.89
C ASN A 116 -20.85 6.32 -38.17
N GLN A 117 -20.62 5.47 -39.17
CA GLN A 117 -20.14 5.78 -40.50
C GLN A 117 -21.30 6.27 -41.38
N ARG A 118 -21.06 7.25 -42.26
CA ARG A 118 -21.39 7.20 -43.71
C ARG A 118 -20.76 8.38 -44.49
N PRO A 119 -20.57 8.25 -45.82
CA PRO A 119 -19.42 8.83 -46.53
C PRO A 119 -19.72 10.06 -47.40
N SER A 120 -18.61 10.72 -47.77
CA SER A 120 -18.32 11.58 -48.94
C SER A 120 -19.44 12.37 -49.60
N SER A 121 -19.28 13.69 -49.65
CA SER A 121 -19.05 14.42 -50.91
C SER A 121 -18.98 15.94 -50.69
N PHE A 122 -17.89 16.52 -51.20
CA PHE A 122 -17.83 17.83 -51.88
C PHE A 122 -17.74 19.16 -51.07
N ASP A 123 -16.70 19.89 -51.49
CA ASP A 123 -16.53 21.35 -51.57
C ASP A 123 -16.26 22.21 -50.31
N GLN A 124 -14.96 22.52 -50.15
CA GLN A 124 -14.46 23.87 -49.79
C GLN A 124 -14.97 24.93 -50.80
N PRO A 125 -14.72 26.27 -50.64
CA PRO A 125 -14.35 27.07 -49.47
C PRO A 125 -15.09 28.45 -49.41
N ARG A 126 -14.97 29.23 -48.32
CA ARG A 126 -14.39 30.61 -48.33
C ARG A 126 -14.54 31.39 -47.00
N PRO A 127 -13.69 32.40 -46.76
CA PRO A 127 -13.46 33.05 -45.46
C PRO A 127 -14.08 34.45 -45.34
N ALA A 128 -14.19 34.97 -44.11
CA ALA A 128 -13.85 36.34 -43.68
C ALA A 128 -14.72 36.82 -42.49
N GLY A 129 -14.09 37.48 -41.52
CA GLY A 129 -14.78 38.29 -40.51
C GLY A 129 -13.92 38.59 -39.29
N LYS A 130 -13.25 39.74 -39.27
CA LYS A 130 -12.47 40.29 -38.13
C LYS A 130 -13.36 40.56 -36.89
N PRO A 131 -12.79 40.62 -35.67
CA PRO A 131 -13.54 40.96 -34.45
C PRO A 131 -13.72 42.49 -34.29
N PRO A 132 -14.74 42.94 -33.54
CA PRO A 132 -14.91 44.36 -33.21
C PRO A 132 -14.04 44.78 -32.01
N CYS A 133 -13.69 46.07 -31.99
CA CYS A 133 -13.10 46.79 -30.87
C CYS A 133 -14.17 47.18 -29.84
#